data_AF-A0A9D8HQR5-F1
#
_entry.id   AF-A0A9D8HQR5-F1
#
_cell.length_a   1.000
_cell.length_b   1.000
_cell.length_c   1.000
_cell.angle_alpha   90.00
_cell.angle_beta   90.00
_cell.angle_gamma   90.00
#
_symmetry.space_group_name_H-M   'P 1'
#
loop_
_entity.id
_entity.type
_entity.pdbx_description
1 polymer ?
#
loop_
_entity_poly.entity_id
_entity_poly.type
_entity_poly.pdbx_seq_one_letter_code
_entity_poly.pdbx_strand_id
1 'polypeptide(L)'
;RMFNLNVRAPYILCRELAKKMVKNNWGRIINIGSTTSYSSISIAPLYSASKHAILGLSRATCQDLSRYNVRVLFVSPGPVKSEMAKVVIGKFNENWDSFNDPVEIADYVA
;
A
#
# COMPACT_ATOMS: atom_id res chain seq x y z
N ARG A 1 16.54 0.12 5.68
CA ARG A 1 15.96 1.16 4.78
C ARG A 1 14.52 0.84 4.35
N MET A 2 14.25 -0.32 3.74
CA MET A 2 12.93 -0.65 3.18
C MET A 2 11.77 -0.63 4.19
N PHE A 3 11.91 -1.27 5.36
CA PHE A 3 10.88 -1.22 6.41
C PHE A 3 10.65 0.19 6.96
N ASN A 4 11.70 1.03 7.03
CA ASN A 4 11.53 2.41 7.44
C ASN A 4 10.63 3.17 6.47
N LEU A 5 10.76 2.91 5.17
CA LEU A 5 9.97 3.57 4.12
C LEU A 5 8.57 2.96 3.98
N ASN A 6 8.47 1.63 3.88
CA ASN A 6 7.22 0.95 3.53
C ASN A 6 6.31 0.65 4.73
N VAL A 7 6.83 0.75 5.96
CA VAL A 7 6.08 0.36 7.17
C VAL A 7 6.10 1.48 8.21
N ARG A 8 7.30 1.88 8.67
CA ARG A 8 7.43 2.86 9.76
C ARG A 8 6.92 4.24 9.36
N ALA A 9 7.26 4.72 8.17
CA ALA A 9 6.79 6.01 7.68
C ALA A 9 5.25 6.05 7.54
N PRO A 10 4.59 5.10 6.86
CA PRO A 10 3.12 5.02 6.84
C PRO A 10 2.50 4.97 8.23
N TYR A 11 3.05 4.19 9.17
CA TYR A 11 2.54 4.16 10.55
C TYR A 11 2.57 5.53 11.21
N ILE A 12 3.71 6.23 11.13
CA ILE A 12 3.85 7.57 11.73
C ILE A 12 2.86 8.54 11.08
N LEU A 13 2.75 8.54 9.75
CA LEU A 13 1.81 9.39 9.03
C LEU A 13 0.36 9.10 9.42
N CYS A 14 -0.03 7.82 9.46
CA CYS A 14 -1.37 7.40 9.91
C CYS A 14 -1.65 7.92 11.31
N ARG A 15 -0.71 7.73 12.26
CA ARG A 15 -0.87 8.15 13.65
C ARG A 15 -1.04 9.67 13.78
N GLU A 16 -0.23 10.45 13.08
CA GLU A 16 -0.29 11.91 13.19
C GLU A 16 -1.54 12.49 12.49
N LEU A 17 -1.92 11.98 11.32
CA LEU A 17 -3.14 12.39 10.62
C LEU A 17 -4.41 11.99 11.37
N ALA A 18 -4.43 10.80 11.98
CA ALA A 18 -5.55 10.29 12.73
C ALA A 18 -5.95 11.21 13.90
N LYS A 19 -5.00 11.89 14.54
CA LYS A 19 -5.28 12.84 15.63
C LYS A 19 -6.29 13.92 15.21
N LYS A 20 -6.16 14.45 13.99
CA LYS A 20 -7.09 15.48 13.46
C LYS A 20 -8.38 14.86 12.95
N MET A 21 -8.29 13.71 12.27
CA MET A 21 -9.46 13.00 11.74
C MET A 21 -10.42 12.55 12.85
N VAL A 22 -9.89 12.04 13.97
CA VAL A 22 -10.67 11.65 15.15
C VAL A 22 -11.38 12.86 15.76
N LYS A 23 -10.68 13.99 15.93
CA LYS A 23 -11.31 15.24 16.42
C LYS A 23 -12.44 15.73 15.51
N ASN A 24 -12.30 15.53 14.21
CA ASN A 24 -13.28 15.93 13.22
C ASN A 24 -14.39 14.88 12.98
N ASN A 25 -14.30 13.71 13.64
CA ASN A 25 -15.19 12.55 13.44
C ASN A 25 -15.37 12.18 11.95
N TRP A 26 -14.31 12.33 11.16
CA TRP A 26 -14.29 11.96 9.75
C TRP A 26 -12.86 11.87 9.24
N GLY A 27 -12.56 10.83 8.47
CA GLY A 27 -11.29 10.72 7.78
C GLY A 27 -11.20 9.49 6.87
N ARG A 28 -10.29 9.58 5.90
CA ARG A 28 -9.90 8.45 5.06
C ARG A 28 -8.38 8.42 4.95
N ILE A 29 -7.79 7.26 5.21
CA ILE A 29 -6.38 6.98 5.02
C ILE A 29 -6.31 5.84 4.02
N ILE A 30 -5.47 5.96 3.00
CA ILE A 30 -5.29 4.91 1.99
C ILE A 30 -3.82 4.53 1.94
N ASN A 31 -3.53 3.29 2.33
CA ASN A 31 -2.19 2.74 2.28
C ASN A 31 -2.00 1.93 0.99
N ILE A 32 -0.87 2.16 0.30
CA ILE A 32 -0.55 1.50 -0.96
C ILE A 32 0.28 0.24 -0.70
N GLY A 33 -0.36 -0.89 -0.91
CA GLY A 33 0.17 -2.24 -0.84
C GLY A 33 0.81 -2.71 -2.14
N SER A 34 0.61 -3.99 -2.41
CA SER A 34 1.00 -4.72 -3.62
C SER A 34 0.24 -6.05 -3.60
N THR A 35 0.07 -6.71 -4.75
CA THR A 35 -0.33 -8.14 -4.76
C THR A 35 0.59 -8.98 -3.88
N THR A 36 1.87 -8.59 -3.73
CA THR A 36 2.83 -9.22 -2.83
C THR A 36 2.54 -9.04 -1.33
N SER A 37 1.48 -8.33 -0.97
CA SER A 37 0.96 -8.28 0.40
C SER A 37 0.21 -9.55 0.80
N TYR A 38 -0.22 -10.35 -0.17
CA TYR A 38 -1.01 -11.58 0.02
C TYR A 38 -0.27 -12.85 -0.41
N SER A 39 0.71 -12.71 -1.29
CA SER A 39 1.57 -13.77 -1.79
C SER A 39 3.02 -13.30 -1.78
N SER A 40 4.00 -14.18 -1.62
CA SER A 40 5.43 -13.77 -1.62
C SER A 40 6.10 -14.08 -2.96
N ILE A 41 7.09 -13.27 -3.34
CA ILE A 41 7.95 -13.53 -4.51
C ILE A 41 9.38 -13.78 -4.00
N SER A 42 9.97 -14.91 -4.39
CA SER A 42 11.28 -15.37 -3.87
C SER A 42 12.41 -14.38 -4.13
N ILE A 43 12.35 -13.62 -5.23
CA ILE A 43 13.39 -12.67 -5.63
C ILE A 43 13.34 -11.33 -4.86
N ALA A 44 12.29 -11.10 -4.06
CA ALA A 44 12.09 -9.86 -3.32
C ALA A 44 11.55 -10.12 -1.90
N PRO A 45 12.28 -10.88 -1.05
CA PRO A 45 11.76 -11.32 0.25
C PRO A 45 11.53 -10.15 1.21
N LEU A 46 12.45 -9.18 1.28
CA LEU A 46 12.31 -8.03 2.17
C LEU A 46 11.18 -7.08 1.72
N TYR A 47 10.98 -6.96 0.41
CA TYR A 47 9.85 -6.19 -0.14
C TYR A 47 8.53 -6.87 0.18
N SER A 48 8.43 -8.18 -0.08
CA SER A 48 7.26 -9.00 0.26
C SER A 48 6.93 -8.89 1.75
N ALA A 49 7.92 -9.06 2.63
CA ALA A 49 7.75 -8.90 4.07
C ALA A 49 7.24 -7.49 4.45
N SER A 50 7.81 -6.44 3.85
CA SER A 50 7.34 -5.06 4.10
C SER A 50 5.91 -4.82 3.62
N LYS A 51 5.51 -5.45 2.50
CA LYS A 51 4.16 -5.35 1.92
C LYS A 51 3.12 -6.17 2.69
N HIS A 52 3.50 -7.27 3.31
CA HIS A 52 2.67 -7.98 4.30
C HIS A 52 2.51 -7.13 5.58
N ALA A 53 3.59 -6.53 6.07
CA ALA A 53 3.57 -5.73 7.28
C ALA A 53 2.60 -4.53 7.19
N ILE A 54 2.62 -3.78 6.08
CA ILE A 54 1.70 -2.65 5.88
C ILE A 54 0.22 -3.09 5.73
N LEU A 55 -0.04 -4.29 5.20
CA LEU A 55 -1.39 -4.86 5.18
C LEU A 55 -1.89 -5.13 6.60
N GLY A 56 -1.07 -5.79 7.43
CA GLY A 56 -1.38 -6.03 8.84
C GLY A 56 -1.61 -4.73 9.61
N LEU A 57 -0.73 -3.74 9.41
CA LEU A 57 -0.87 -2.41 10.01
C LEU A 57 -2.17 -1.73 9.60
N SER A 58 -2.55 -1.80 8.32
CA SER A 58 -3.77 -1.17 7.81
C SER A 58 -5.02 -1.80 8.43
N ARG A 59 -5.03 -3.12 8.62
CA ARG A 59 -6.12 -3.83 9.31
C ARG A 59 -6.24 -3.41 10.77
N ALA A 60 -5.13 -3.41 11.51
CA ALA A 60 -5.12 -3.02 12.93
C ALA A 60 -5.57 -1.56 13.11
N THR A 61 -5.01 -0.64 12.35
CA THR A 61 -5.36 0.79 12.44
C THR A 61 -6.79 1.09 11.98
N CYS A 62 -7.33 0.33 11.03
CA CYS A 62 -8.76 0.42 10.67
C CYS A 62 -9.65 0.09 11.87
N GLN A 63 -9.34 -0.99 12.59
CA GLN A 63 -10.10 -1.38 13.79
C GLN A 63 -10.06 -0.30 14.87
N ASP A 64 -8.87 0.24 15.15
CA ASP A 64 -8.68 1.31 16.15
C ASP A 64 -9.48 2.59 15.84
N LEU A 65 -9.58 2.93 14.55
CA LEU A 65 -10.11 4.21 14.08
C LEU A 65 -11.59 4.15 13.65
N SER A 66 -12.13 2.96 13.42
CA SER A 66 -13.50 2.74 12.93
C SER A 66 -14.57 3.44 13.77
N ARG A 67 -14.44 3.41 15.11
CA ARG A 67 -15.38 4.04 16.05
C ARG A 67 -15.43 5.56 15.97
N TYR A 68 -14.47 6.18 15.29
CA TYR A 68 -14.38 7.64 15.11
C TYR A 68 -14.75 8.09 13.69
N ASN A 69 -15.43 7.21 12.91
CA ASN A 69 -15.77 7.46 11.51
C ASN A 69 -14.54 7.79 10.64
N VAL A 70 -13.40 7.19 10.99
CA VAL A 70 -12.16 7.26 10.22
C VAL A 70 -11.91 5.90 9.60
N ARG A 71 -11.85 5.86 8.27
CA ARG A 71 -11.63 4.63 7.51
C ARG A 71 -10.18 4.52 7.08
N VAL A 72 -9.56 3.37 7.33
CA VAL A 72 -8.27 3.02 6.75
C VAL A 72 -8.51 1.98 5.65
N LEU A 73 -8.27 2.38 4.41
CA LEU A 73 -8.35 1.52 3.24
C LEU A 73 -6.95 1.07 2.81
N PHE A 74 -6.93 -0.04 2.10
CA PHE A 74 -5.71 -0.64 1.58
C PHE A 74 -5.93 -1.02 0.13
N VAL A 75 -5.05 -0.56 -0.75
CA VAL A 75 -5.10 -0.88 -2.18
C VAL A 75 -3.83 -1.65 -2.54
N SER A 76 -3.99 -2.75 -3.24
CA SER A 76 -2.90 -3.61 -3.68
C SER A 76 -2.83 -3.66 -5.20
N PRO A 77 -2.08 -2.75 -5.83
CA PRO A 77 -1.86 -2.81 -7.25
C PRO A 77 -1.12 -4.09 -7.65
N GLY A 78 -1.50 -4.65 -8.80
CA GLY A 78 -0.69 -5.60 -9.54
C GLY A 78 0.48 -4.93 -10.23
N PRO A 79 1.04 -5.54 -11.28
CA PRO A 79 2.02 -4.88 -12.14
C PRO A 79 1.41 -3.60 -12.75
N VAL A 80 2.09 -2.47 -12.57
CA VAL A 80 1.65 -1.14 -13.05
C VAL A 80 2.74 -0.53 -13.93
N LYS A 81 2.34 0.06 -15.05
CA LYS A 81 3.23 0.73 -16.01
C LYS A 81 3.96 1.91 -15.34
N SER A 82 5.15 1.63 -14.83
CA SER A 82 5.97 2.56 -14.03
C SER A 82 7.46 2.30 -14.26
N GLU A 83 8.32 3.26 -13.90
CA GLU A 83 9.78 3.08 -13.95
C GLU A 83 10.26 1.88 -13.10
N MET A 84 9.59 1.59 -11.98
CA MET A 84 9.88 0.42 -11.16
C MET A 84 9.63 -0.89 -11.91
N ALA A 85 8.55 -0.95 -12.69
CA ALA A 85 8.18 -2.13 -13.46
C ALA A 85 9.13 -2.43 -14.62
N LYS A 86 9.76 -1.41 -15.23
CA LYS A 86 10.78 -1.61 -16.28
C LYS A 86 11.97 -2.46 -15.80
N VAL A 87 12.35 -2.32 -14.53
CA VAL A 87 13.41 -3.13 -13.90
C VAL A 87 12.98 -4.61 -13.78
N VAL A 88 11.68 -4.86 -13.60
CA VAL A 88 11.11 -6.21 -13.49
C VAL A 88 11.01 -6.86 -14.87
N ILE A 89 10.53 -6.15 -15.88
CA ILE A 89 10.45 -6.67 -17.27
C ILE A 89 11.81 -7.14 -17.76
N GLY A 90 12.86 -6.33 -17.55
CA GLY A 90 14.21 -6.69 -17.96
C GLY A 90 14.75 -7.96 -17.30
N LYS A 91 14.17 -8.38 -16.15
CA LYS A 91 14.59 -9.59 -15.42
C LYS A 91 13.73 -10.82 -15.69
N PHE A 92 12.44 -10.63 -16.00
CA PHE A 92 11.47 -11.73 -16.11
C PHE A 92 10.85 -11.87 -17.50
N ASN A 93 11.24 -11.02 -18.45
CA ASN A 93 10.69 -10.99 -19.81
C ASN A 93 9.16 -10.93 -19.84
N GLU A 94 8.57 -10.19 -18.88
CA GLU A 94 7.12 -10.01 -18.81
C GLU A 94 6.62 -9.05 -19.91
N ASN A 95 5.38 -9.28 -20.35
CA ASN A 95 4.74 -8.44 -21.36
C ASN A 95 4.33 -7.08 -20.76
N TRP A 96 4.94 -5.99 -21.22
CA TRP A 96 4.59 -4.63 -20.73
C TRP A 96 3.12 -4.26 -20.96
N ASP A 97 2.52 -4.78 -22.03
CA ASP A 97 1.14 -4.45 -22.37
C ASP A 97 0.13 -5.10 -21.42
N SER A 98 0.54 -6.12 -20.64
CA SER A 98 -0.31 -6.72 -19.61
C SER A 98 -0.29 -5.98 -18.27
N PHE A 99 0.44 -4.87 -18.16
CA PHE A 99 0.53 -4.08 -16.93
C PHE A 99 -0.60 -3.05 -16.89
N ASN A 100 -1.14 -2.80 -15.70
CA ASN A 100 -2.23 -1.85 -15.49
C ASN A 100 -1.73 -0.42 -15.71
N ASP A 101 -2.60 0.47 -16.19
CA ASP A 101 -2.31 1.89 -16.27
C ASP A 101 -2.38 2.54 -14.86
N PRO A 102 -1.45 3.46 -14.50
CA PRO A 102 -1.54 4.20 -13.23
C PRO A 102 -2.87 4.92 -13.00
N VAL A 103 -3.53 5.38 -14.07
CA VAL A 103 -4.84 6.07 -13.97
C VAL A 103 -5.91 5.12 -13.44
N GLU A 104 -5.91 3.85 -13.86
CA GLU A 104 -6.86 2.87 -13.37
C GLU A 104 -6.75 2.70 -11.84
N ILE A 105 -5.51 2.69 -11.32
CA ILE A 105 -5.28 2.61 -9.87
C ILE A 105 -5.77 3.87 -9.15
N ALA A 106 -5.60 5.05 -9.77
CA ALA A 106 -6.07 6.31 -9.22
C ALA A 106 -7.60 6.37 -9.13
N ASP A 107 -8.30 5.86 -10.15
CA ASP A 107 -9.77 5.82 -10.19
C ASP A 107 -10.36 4.93 -9.06
N TYR A 108 -9.64 3.89 -8.63
CA TYR A 108 -10.04 3.07 -7.47
C TYR A 108 -9.85 3.77 -6.11
N VAL A 109 -9.07 4.85 -6.07
CA VAL A 109 -8.66 5.54 -4.82
C VAL A 109 -9.42 6.86 -4.62
N ALA A 110 -9.94 7.46 -5.69
CA ALA A 110 -10.74 8.69 -5.70
C ALA A 110 -12.09 8.53 -4.96
#